data_AF-A0A532AF72-F1
#
_entry.id   AF-A0A532AF72-F1
#
_cell.length_a   1.000
_cell.length_b   1.000
_cell.length_c   1.000
_cell.angle_alpha   90.00
_cell.angle_beta   90.00
_cell.angle_gamma   90.00
#
_symmetry.space_group_name_H-M   'P 1'
#
loop_
_entity.id
_entity.type
_entity.pdbx_description
1 polymer ?
#
loop_
_entity_poly.entity_id
_entity_poly.type
_entity_poly.pdbx_seq_one_letter_code
_entity_poly.pdbx_strand_id
1 'polypeptide(L)' 'YKVNGSKTFITNGQLANFIIVVTKTDPEKGAKGTSLIVVETDEVEGFERGRNLDKIGLKANDTSELFFN' A
#
# COMPACT_ATOMS: atom_id res chain seq x y z
N TYR A 1 -6.56 12.57 -6.18
CA TYR A 1 -7.49 11.46 -5.89
C TYR A 1 -7.45 11.17 -4.40
N LYS A 2 -8.58 10.88 -3.76
CA LYS A 2 -8.58 10.37 -2.38
C LYS A 2 -8.55 8.85 -2.42
N VAL A 3 -7.55 8.23 -1.81
CA VAL A 3 -7.44 6.77 -1.68
C VAL A 3 -7.68 6.43 -0.22
N ASN A 4 -8.57 5.48 0.05
CA ASN A 4 -8.84 5.00 1.41
C ASN A 4 -8.75 3.48 1.43
N GLY A 5 -8.28 2.94 2.56
CA GLY A 5 -8.23 1.51 2.82
C GLY A 5 -6.83 1.06 3.23
N SER A 6 -6.58 -0.24 3.09
CA SER A 6 -5.31 -0.83 3.49
C SER A 6 -4.82 -1.91 2.52
N LYS A 7 -3.53 -2.20 2.61
CA LYS A 7 -2.87 -3.30 1.91
C LYS A 7 -2.01 -4.09 2.89
N THR A 8 -2.14 -5.40 2.86
CA THR A 8 -1.35 -6.33 3.68
C THR A 8 -0.31 -7.03 2.80
N PHE A 9 0.78 -7.50 3.41
CA PHE A 9 1.86 -8.24 2.77
C PHE A 9 2.69 -7.43 1.77
N ILE A 10 3.00 -6.19 2.11
CA ILE A 10 3.81 -5.32 1.25
C ILE A 10 5.28 -5.48 1.59
N THR A 11 6.01 -6.18 0.72
CA THR A 11 7.48 -6.25 0.76
C THR A 11 8.08 -4.85 0.64
N ASN A 12 9.12 -4.56 1.43
CA ASN A 12 9.67 -3.22 1.61
C ASN A 12 8.66 -2.20 2.19
N GLY A 13 7.58 -2.67 2.81
CA GLY A 13 6.53 -1.82 3.38
C GLY A 13 7.00 -0.92 4.54
N GLN A 14 8.14 -1.18 5.18
CA GLN A 14 8.77 -0.27 6.16
C GLN A 14 9.65 0.78 5.48
N LEU A 15 10.33 0.41 4.39
CA LEU A 15 11.42 1.21 3.81
C LEU A 15 11.05 1.97 2.53
N ALA A 16 10.02 1.55 1.80
CA ALA A 16 9.74 2.09 0.47
C ALA A 16 9.03 3.45 0.52
N ASN A 17 9.66 4.51 0.01
CA ASN A 17 9.06 5.85 -0.06
C ASN A 17 8.27 6.13 -1.35
N PHE A 18 8.34 5.22 -2.32
CA PHE A 18 7.68 5.34 -3.62
C PHE A 18 6.90 4.05 -3.91
N ILE A 19 5.57 4.12 -3.87
CA ILE A 19 4.70 2.94 -3.85
C ILE A 19 3.68 3.01 -4.98
N ILE A 20 3.56 1.93 -5.76
CA ILE A 20 2.47 1.77 -6.73
C ILE A 20 1.30 1.07 -6.04
N VAL A 21 0.19 1.78 -5.88
CA VAL A 21 -1.03 1.29 -5.24
C VAL A 21 -2.06 0.94 -6.30
N VAL A 22 -2.51 -0.30 -6.30
CA VAL A 22 -3.65 -0.75 -7.11
C VAL A 22 -4.95 -0.47 -6.33
N THR A 23 -5.79 0.38 -6.89
CA THR A 23 -7.03 0.87 -6.30
C THR A 23 -8.22 0.72 -7.25
N LYS A 24 -9.41 0.54 -6.68
CA LYS A 24 -10.68 0.63 -7.42
C LYS A 24 -11.13 2.08 -7.46
N THR A 25 -11.05 2.69 -8.64
CA THR A 25 -11.56 4.04 -8.89
C THR A 25 -13.02 4.04 -9.36
N ASP A 26 -13.49 2.90 -9.88
CA ASP A 26 -14.90 2.67 -10.24
C ASP A 26 -15.27 1.19 -9.99
N PRO A 27 -15.86 0.86 -8.84
CA PRO A 27 -16.22 -0.52 -8.51
C PRO A 27 -17.17 -1.20 -9.52
N GLU A 28 -18.10 -0.44 -10.12
CA GLU A 28 -19.11 -0.95 -11.05
C GLU A 28 -18.50 -1.43 -12.38
N LYS A 29 -17.34 -0.89 -12.76
CA LYS A 29 -16.62 -1.28 -13.98
C LYS A 29 -15.77 -2.55 -13.82
N GLY A 30 -15.82 -3.22 -12.67
CA GLY A 30 -15.08 -4.45 -12.42
C GLY A 30 -13.57 -4.28 -12.66
N ALA A 31 -12.99 -5.06 -13.58
CA ALA A 31 -11.57 -4.96 -13.91
C ALA A 31 -11.19 -3.59 -14.50
N LYS A 32 -12.06 -2.98 -15.33
CA LYS A 32 -11.81 -1.70 -16.02
C LYS A 32 -11.84 -0.49 -15.09
N GLY A 33 -12.37 -0.64 -13.88
CA GLY A 33 -12.36 0.39 -12.84
C GLY A 33 -11.17 0.29 -11.89
N THR A 34 -10.10 -0.37 -12.32
CA THR A 34 -8.86 -0.49 -11.55
C THR A 34 -7.85 0.53 -12.07
N SER A 35 -7.21 1.25 -11.16
CA SER A 35 -6.16 2.21 -11.50
C SER A 35 -4.91 1.93 -10.67
N LEU A 36 -3.75 2.25 -11.25
CA LEU A 36 -2.47 2.28 -10.56
C LEU A 36 -2.19 3.73 -10.19
N ILE A 37 -1.97 3.98 -8.91
CA ILE A 37 -1.63 5.30 -8.38
C ILE A 37 -0.26 5.21 -7.75
N VAL A 38 0.62 6.11 -8.14
CA VAL A 38 1.92 6.29 -7.49
C VAL A 38 1.72 7.15 -6.26
N VAL A 39 2.27 6.72 -5.14
CA VAL A 39 2.23 7.41 -3.85
C VAL A 39 3.65 7.64 -3.37
N GLU A 40 4.02 8.89 -3.20
CA GLU A 40 5.25 9.32 -2.53
C GLU A 40 4.93 9.50 -1.05
N THR A 41 5.45 8.62 -0.20
CA THR A 41 4.94 8.45 1.17
C THR A 41 5.26 9.61 2.11
N ASP A 42 6.30 10.37 1.79
CA ASP A 42 6.82 11.42 2.67
C ASP A 42 6.07 12.74 2.48
N GLU A 43 5.37 12.89 1.36
CA GLU A 43 4.67 14.13 0.97
C GLU A 43 3.14 13.99 1.03
N VAL A 44 2.62 12.80 1.34
CA VAL A 44 1.18 12.51 1.31
C VAL A 44 0.58 12.41 2.72
N GLU A 45 -0.47 13.19 2.96
CA GLU A 45 -1.26 13.09 4.19
C GLU A 45 -2.09 11.80 4.21
N GLY A 46 -2.26 11.21 5.40
CA GLY A 46 -3.12 10.04 5.60
C GLY A 46 -2.48 8.69 5.28
N PHE A 47 -1.21 8.66 4.82
CA PHE A 47 -0.45 7.44 4.70
C PHE A 47 0.17 7.02 6.04
N GLU A 48 0.04 5.74 6.39
CA GLU A 48 0.63 5.17 7.60
C GLU A 48 1.17 3.77 7.31
N ARG A 49 2.33 3.46 7.90
CA ARG A 49 2.91 2.11 7.89
C ARG A 49 2.48 1.38 9.15
N GLY A 50 1.86 0.22 8.98
CA GLY A 50 1.62 -0.72 10.07
C GLY A 50 2.89 -1.39 10.55
N ARG A 51 2.72 -2.37 11.44
CA ARG A 51 3.84 -3.18 11.95
C ARG A 51 4.50 -4.00 10.84
N ASN A 52 5.80 -4.24 10.99
CA ASN A 52 6.48 -5.29 10.24
C ASN A 52 5.97 -6.66 10.71
N LEU A 53 5.57 -7.51 9.76
CA LEU A 53 4.98 -8.82 10.03
C LEU A 53 6.05 -9.83 10.44
N ASP A 54 5.79 -10.59 11.50
CA ASP A 54 6.60 -11.73 11.86
C ASP A 54 6.28 -12.91 10.93
N LYS A 55 7.28 -13.31 10.13
CA LYS A 55 7.16 -14.33 9.09
C LYS A 55 7.95 -15.57 9.47
N ILE A 56 7.54 -16.76 9.03
CA ILE A 56 8.30 -17.99 9.26
C ILE A 56 9.70 -17.98 8.62
N GLY A 57 9.85 -17.29 7.49
CA GLY A 57 11.10 -17.13 6.73
C GLY A 57 11.20 -15.73 6.10
N LEU A 58 12.23 -15.51 5.26
CA LEU A 58 12.52 -14.19 4.68
C LEU A 58 12.63 -13.08 5.75
N LYS A 59 13.26 -13.39 6.89
CA LYS A 59 13.35 -12.48 8.06
C LYS A 59 14.01 -11.13 7.73
N ALA A 60 14.90 -11.10 6.75
CA ALA A 60 15.59 -9.89 6.31
C ALA A 60 14.72 -8.99 5.40
N ASN A 61 13.68 -9.52 4.76
CA ASN A 61 12.78 -8.73 3.94
C ASN A 61 11.67 -8.20 4.85
N ASP A 62 11.59 -6.89 5.05
CA ASP A 62 10.46 -6.32 5.77
C ASP A 62 9.18 -6.51 4.94
N THR A 63 8.07 -6.76 5.63
CA THR A 63 6.78 -7.00 5.01
C THR A 63 5.73 -6.42 5.92
N SER A 64 4.95 -5.47 5.42
CA SER A 64 4.12 -4.65 6.31
C SER A 64 2.70 -4.50 5.81
N GLU A 65 1.87 -3.99 6.70
CA GLU A 65 0.59 -3.40 6.36
C GLU A 65 0.78 -1.92 6.02
N LEU A 66 0.04 -1.41 5.05
CA LEU A 66 -0.01 0.00 4.68
C LEU A 66 -1.44 0.49 4.78
N PHE A 67 -1.63 1.69 5.32
CA PHE A 67 -2.93 2.32 5.50
C PHE A 67 -2.97 3.66 4.75
N PHE A 68 -4.14 3.97 4.18
CA PHE A 68 -4.44 5.20 3.44
C PHE A 68 -5.77 5.75 3.97
N ASN A 69 -5.79 6.99 4.44
CA ASN A 69 -6.93 7.65 5.12
C ASN A 69 -7.39 8.97 4.46
#